data_AF-A0AAU3AA51-F1
#
_entry.id   AF-A0AAU3AA51-F1
#
_cell.length_a   1.000
_cell.length_b   1.000
_cell.length_c   1.000
_cell.angle_alpha   90.00
_cell.angle_beta   90.00
_cell.angle_gamma   90.00
#
_symmetry.space_group_name_H-M   'P 1'
#
loop_
_entity.id
_entity.type
_entity.pdbx_description
1 polymer ?
#
loop_
_entity_poly.entity_id
_entity_poly.type
_entity_poly.pdbx_seq_one_letter_code
_entity_poly.pdbx_strand_id
1 'polypeptide(L)'
;MADLGIPTAGDGLHVMSLNLQVHWDNPPHTWPERRQTVADLLRRARPHLIGTQEGLRHQVLDVEAALGEYGGGHGWIGEGREGGETASSWPSSTTAGA
;
A
#
# COMPACT_ATOMS: atom_id res chain seq x y z
N MET A 1 -0.37 12.08 -20.15
CA MET A 1 -0.24 11.33 -18.88
C MET A 1 -1.51 11.62 -18.11
N ALA A 2 -2.28 10.59 -17.73
CA ALA A 2 -3.56 10.80 -17.06
C ALA A 2 -3.31 11.63 -15.79
N ASP A 3 -3.98 12.78 -15.71
CA ASP A 3 -4.22 13.44 -14.44
C ASP A 3 -4.98 12.42 -13.59
N LEU A 4 -4.29 11.79 -12.63
CA LEU A 4 -4.93 10.88 -11.68
C LEU A 4 -5.85 11.65 -10.73
N GLY A 5 -5.91 12.99 -10.85
CA GLY A 5 -6.88 13.85 -10.20
C GLY A 5 -6.51 14.29 -8.80
N ILE A 6 -5.24 14.33 -8.38
CA ILE A 6 -4.92 14.71 -6.99
C ILE A 6 -3.52 15.33 -6.90
N PRO A 7 -3.37 16.48 -6.19
CA PRO A 7 -3.71 16.62 -4.79
C PRO A 7 -5.05 17.33 -4.58
N THR A 8 -5.86 16.87 -3.63
CA THR A 8 -6.92 17.68 -3.03
C THR A 8 -6.22 18.89 -2.42
N ALA A 9 -6.33 20.04 -3.08
CA ALA A 9 -6.11 21.30 -2.41
C ALA A 9 -7.24 21.42 -1.36
N GLY A 10 -6.90 21.35 -0.07
CA GLY A 10 -7.84 21.45 1.06
C GLY A 10 -8.06 20.13 1.83
N ASP A 11 -8.98 20.16 2.80
CA ASP A 11 -9.24 19.12 3.82
C ASP A 11 -9.91 17.82 3.29
N GLY A 12 -9.72 17.48 2.02
CA GLY A 12 -10.38 16.34 1.37
C GLY A 12 -9.68 15.00 1.60
N LEU A 13 -10.44 13.97 1.95
CA LEU A 13 -9.94 12.59 2.09
C LEU A 13 -9.77 11.92 0.72
N HIS A 14 -8.54 11.83 0.25
CA HIS A 14 -8.17 10.99 -0.89
C HIS A 14 -8.11 9.49 -0.53
N VAL A 15 -8.95 8.68 -1.18
CA VAL A 15 -9.06 7.22 -0.99
C VAL A 15 -8.71 6.49 -2.28
N MET A 16 -8.00 5.36 -2.17
CA MET A 16 -7.63 4.50 -3.28
C MET A 16 -8.05 3.05 -3.01
N SER A 17 -8.49 2.34 -4.06
CA SER A 17 -8.59 0.87 -4.06
C SER A 17 -7.60 0.33 -5.08
N LEU A 18 -6.78 -0.64 -4.68
CA LEU A 18 -5.74 -1.21 -5.52
C LEU A 18 -5.67 -2.73 -5.38
N ASN A 19 -6.06 -3.44 -6.44
CA ASN A 19 -5.75 -4.85 -6.53
C ASN A 19 -4.25 -5.00 -6.90
N LEU A 20 -3.46 -5.62 -6.02
CA LEU A 20 -2.03 -5.79 -6.25
C LEU A 20 -1.74 -6.88 -7.28
N GLN A 21 -2.72 -7.74 -7.58
CA GLN A 21 -2.58 -9.03 -8.22
C GLN A 21 -1.57 -9.89 -7.44
N VAL A 22 -2.03 -11.05 -6.98
CA VAL A 22 -1.19 -11.98 -6.21
C VAL A 22 0.15 -12.24 -6.89
N HIS A 23 1.22 -12.37 -6.12
CA HIS A 23 2.53 -12.71 -6.65
C HIS A 23 2.55 -14.17 -7.14
N TRP A 24 2.83 -14.35 -8.43
CA TRP A 24 3.20 -15.62 -9.05
C TRP A 24 4.62 -15.48 -9.62
N ASP A 25 5.44 -16.52 -9.48
CA ASP A 25 6.84 -16.51 -9.93
C ASP A 25 6.98 -16.73 -11.45
N ASN A 26 5.88 -17.00 -12.16
CA ASN A 26 5.91 -17.23 -13.60
C ASN A 26 5.92 -15.89 -14.37
N PRO A 27 6.96 -15.58 -15.16
CA PRO A 27 7.00 -14.37 -15.97
C PRO A 27 5.99 -14.41 -17.13
N PRO A 28 5.59 -13.26 -17.69
CA PRO A 28 5.98 -11.89 -17.30
C PRO A 28 5.12 -11.31 -16.17
N HIS A 29 5.52 -10.15 -15.63
CA HIS A 29 4.77 -9.35 -14.64
C HIS A 29 4.75 -9.92 -13.21
N THR A 30 5.85 -10.58 -12.85
CA THR A 30 6.14 -10.97 -11.47
C THR A 30 6.11 -9.77 -10.53
N TRP A 31 5.96 -10.01 -9.23
CA TRP A 31 5.94 -8.91 -8.26
C TRP A 31 7.22 -8.07 -8.26
N PRO A 32 8.44 -8.65 -8.31
CA PRO A 32 9.67 -7.87 -8.44
C PRO A 32 9.71 -6.92 -9.64
N GLU A 33 9.10 -7.31 -10.77
CA GLU A 33 9.00 -6.47 -11.97
C GLU A 33 7.98 -5.33 -11.81
N ARG A 34 6.94 -5.53 -10.98
CA ARG A 34 5.84 -4.56 -10.83
C ARG A 34 6.00 -3.63 -9.62
N ARG A 35 6.71 -4.04 -8.56
CA ARG A 35 6.74 -3.32 -7.28
C ARG A 35 7.20 -1.87 -7.40
N GLN A 36 8.16 -1.56 -8.29
CA GLN A 36 8.63 -0.19 -8.48
C GLN A 36 7.56 0.69 -9.17
N THR A 37 6.85 0.13 -10.14
CA THR A 37 5.73 0.82 -10.81
C THR A 37 4.59 1.11 -9.82
N VAL A 38 4.32 0.17 -8.90
CA VAL A 38 3.37 0.38 -7.80
C VAL A 38 3.85 1.49 -6.86
N ALA A 39 5.12 1.47 -6.45
CA ALA A 39 5.68 2.53 -5.60
C ALA A 39 5.55 3.92 -6.25
N ASP A 40 5.88 4.04 -7.54
CA ASP A 40 5.72 5.31 -8.26
C ASP A 40 4.25 5.74 -8.40
N LEU A 41 3.32 4.79 -8.54
CA LEU A 41 1.89 5.09 -8.51
C LEU A 41 1.48 5.66 -7.15
N LEU A 42 1.87 5.01 -6.05
CA LEU A 42 1.54 5.44 -4.68
C LEU A 42 2.15 6.82 -4.38
N ARG A 43 3.39 7.06 -4.80
CA ARG A 43 4.06 8.36 -4.68
C ARG A 43 3.29 9.50 -5.36
N ARG A 44 2.73 9.23 -6.55
CA ARG A 44 1.95 10.20 -7.31
C ARG A 44 0.55 10.38 -6.74
N ALA A 45 -0.09 9.29 -6.34
CA ALA A 45 -1.44 9.29 -5.80
C ALA A 45 -1.51 9.95 -4.41
N ARG A 46 -0.57 9.64 -3.51
CA ARG A 46 -0.60 10.04 -2.09
C ARG A 46 -1.99 9.79 -1.45
N PRO A 47 -2.48 8.54 -1.41
CA PRO A 47 -3.74 8.24 -0.75
C PRO A 47 -3.62 8.43 0.77
N HIS A 48 -4.66 8.96 1.41
CA HIS A 48 -4.77 8.96 2.87
C HIS A 48 -5.27 7.61 3.40
N LEU A 49 -6.08 6.92 2.58
CA LEU A 49 -6.58 5.58 2.85
C LEU A 49 -6.46 4.74 1.58
N ILE A 50 -5.86 3.55 1.69
CA ILE A 50 -5.78 2.58 0.60
C ILE A 50 -6.31 1.23 1.05
N GLY A 51 -7.22 0.67 0.26
CA GLY A 51 -7.63 -0.73 0.37
C GLY A 51 -6.90 -1.57 -0.69
N THR A 52 -6.25 -2.66 -0.27
CA THR A 52 -5.56 -3.58 -1.19
C THR A 52 -6.31 -4.90 -1.33
N GLN A 53 -6.27 -5.50 -2.52
CA GLN A 53 -6.75 -6.87 -2.76
C GLN A 53 -5.65 -7.76 -3.32
N GLU A 54 -5.80 -9.09 -3.14
CA GLU A 54 -4.89 -10.15 -3.59
C GLU A 54 -3.42 -10.07 -3.12
N GLY A 55 -3.08 -9.07 -2.32
CA GLY A 55 -1.73 -8.91 -1.77
C GLY A 55 -1.35 -10.04 -0.84
N LEU A 56 -0.28 -10.75 -1.18
CA LEU A 56 0.43 -11.57 -0.18
C LEU A 56 1.14 -10.66 0.83
N ARG A 57 1.46 -11.21 2.00
CA ARG A 57 2.05 -10.46 3.12
C ARG A 57 3.26 -9.61 2.72
N HIS A 58 4.17 -10.16 1.92
CA HIS A 58 5.35 -9.43 1.45
C HIS A 58 5.01 -8.32 0.47
N GLN A 59 3.98 -8.47 -0.36
CA GLN A 59 3.52 -7.42 -1.28
C GLN A 59 2.93 -6.24 -0.50
N VAL A 60 2.17 -6.52 0.57
CA VAL A 60 1.59 -5.48 1.43
C VAL A 60 2.68 -4.73 2.21
N LEU A 61 3.71 -5.45 2.70
CA LEU A 61 4.89 -4.82 3.33
C LEU A 61 5.65 -3.90 2.37
N ASP A 62 5.82 -4.32 1.12
CA ASP A 62 6.45 -3.47 0.10
C ASP A 62 5.60 -2.21 -0.19
N VAL A 63 4.26 -2.31 -0.15
CA VAL A 63 3.35 -1.17 -0.27
C VAL A 63 3.47 -0.23 0.94
N GLU A 64 3.50 -0.76 2.16
CA GLU A 64 3.70 0.01 3.39
C GLU A 64 5.04 0.76 3.36
N ALA A 65 6.12 0.08 2.99
CA ALA A 65 7.44 0.69 2.84
C ALA A 65 7.41 1.84 1.82
N ALA A 66 6.80 1.62 0.64
CA ALA A 66 6.67 2.66 -0.38
C ALA A 66 5.84 3.87 0.10
N LEU A 67 4.80 3.66 0.90
CA LEU A 67 4.01 4.75 1.47
C LEU A 67 4.80 5.55 2.53
N GLY A 68 5.66 4.88 3.30
CA GLY A 68 6.51 5.50 4.33
C GLY A 68 7.59 6.42 3.78
N GLU A 69 8.09 6.19 2.57
CA GLU A 69 9.16 7.00 1.94
C GLU A 69 8.79 8.47 1.73
N TYR A 70 7.50 8.82 1.71
CA TYR A 70 7.03 10.14 1.27
C TYR A 70 6.42 11.02 2.38
N GLY A 71 6.67 10.68 3.65
CA GLY A 71 6.51 11.64 4.76
C GLY A 71 5.20 11.57 5.55
N GLY A 72 4.66 10.38 5.76
CA GLY A 72 3.55 10.14 6.69
C GLY A 72 3.63 8.75 7.29
N GLY A 73 3.42 8.64 8.60
CA GLY A 73 3.25 7.34 9.25
C GLY A 73 1.93 6.73 8.80
N HIS A 74 1.99 5.72 7.94
CA HIS A 74 0.81 4.94 7.60
C HIS A 74 0.65 3.85 8.66
N GLY A 75 -0.57 3.75 9.20
CA GLY A 75 -0.98 2.61 10.01
C GLY A 75 -1.72 1.60 9.15
N TRP A 76 -1.75 0.36 9.58
CA TRP A 76 -2.50 -0.70 8.92
C TRP A 76 -3.59 -1.26 9.83
N ILE A 77 -4.74 -1.58 9.22
CA ILE A 77 -5.81 -2.37 9.82
C ILE A 77 -6.29 -3.41 8.82
N GLY A 78 -6.71 -4.58 9.29
CA GLY A 78 -7.29 -5.61 8.46
C GLY A 78 -6.96 -7.02 8.94
N GLU A 79 -7.37 -8.00 8.16
CA GLU A 79 -6.97 -9.39 8.31
C GLU A 79 -6.60 -9.94 6.93
N GLY A 80 -5.69 -10.90 6.87
CA GLY A 80 -5.40 -11.62 5.62
C GLY A 80 -6.61 -12.46 5.19
N ARG A 81 -6.57 -13.02 3.97
CA ARG A 81 -7.67 -13.84 3.42
C ARG A 81 -8.12 -15.02 4.28
N GLU A 82 -7.24 -15.52 5.15
CA GLU A 82 -7.50 -16.66 6.04
C GLU A 82 -8.21 -16.22 7.35
N GLY A 83 -8.30 -14.92 7.61
CA GLY A 83 -8.81 -14.36 8.87
C GLY A 83 -7.96 -14.70 10.11
N GLY A 84 -8.32 -14.13 11.25
CA GLY A 84 -7.90 -14.60 12.57
C GLY A 84 -6.67 -13.92 13.21
N GLU A 85 -6.40 -14.32 14.45
CA GLU A 85 -5.54 -13.59 15.40
C GLU A 85 -4.07 -13.44 14.94
N THR A 86 -3.54 -14.41 14.19
CA THR A 86 -2.19 -14.38 13.62
C THR A 86 -2.00 -13.35 12.50
N ALA A 87 -3.10 -12.85 11.91
CA ALA A 87 -3.07 -11.74 10.96
C ALA A 87 -3.36 -10.37 11.61
N SER A 88 -3.97 -10.37 12.81
CA SER A 88 -4.39 -9.16 13.53
C SER A 88 -3.27 -8.48 14.33
N SER A 89 -2.19 -9.19 14.67
CA SER A 89 -1.04 -8.61 15.37
C SER A 89 0.08 -8.25 14.38
N TRP A 90 -0.13 -7.19 13.62
CA TRP A 90 1.02 -6.46 13.08
C TRP A 90 1.65 -5.65 14.23
N PRO A 91 2.99 -5.63 14.36
CA PRO A 91 3.61 -4.79 15.37
C PRO A 91 3.19 -3.35 15.06
N SER A 92 2.49 -2.72 16.00
CA SER A 92 2.28 -1.28 15.99
C SER A 92 3.65 -0.64 15.85
N SER A 93 3.92 0.02 14.72
CA SER A 93 5.05 0.91 14.57
C SER A 93 4.81 2.13 15.46
N THR A 94 5.00 1.96 16.77
CA THR A 94 5.24 3.06 17.68
C THR A 94 6.67 3.54 17.42
N THR A 95 6.82 4.35 16.38
CA THR A 95 7.84 5.40 16.40
C THR A 95 7.10 6.70 16.14
N ALA A 96 6.56 7.24 17.24
CA ALA A 96 6.32 8.67 17.36
C ALA A 96 7.64 9.40 17.06
N GLY A 97 7.51 10.54 16.39
CA GLY A 97 8.64 11.37 16.05
C GLY A 97 9.55 11.70 17.24
N ALA A 98 10.82 11.84 16.91
CA ALA A 98 11.77 12.72 17.56
C ALA A 98 12.42 13.56 16.46
#